data_AF-A0A7C3BND6-F1
#
_entry.id   AF-A0A7C3BND6-F1
#
_cell.length_a   1.000
_cell.length_b   1.000
_cell.length_c   1.000
_cell.angle_alpha   90.00
_cell.angle_beta   90.00
_cell.angle_gamma   90.00
#
_symmetry.space_group_name_H-M   'P 1'
#
loop_
_entity.id
_entity.type
_entity.pdbx_description
1 polymer ?
#
loop_
_entity_poly.entity_id
_entity_poly.type
_entity_poly.pdbx_seq_one_letter_code
_entity_poly.pdbx_strand_id
1 'polypeptide(L)'
;MASRNAKMTLILGGARSGKSHFAQELGSKSPQPVLFVATAEAGDEEMRQRIEAHKKARPATWRTLEAATQVGKRIIQEMGEAQTVIIDCITLLVNNVFAQHGEPLDASLIEQAVMAEIGELASLVNQVNARFIIVSNEVGLGIVPADGVSRLYRDLLGKANQLLAQQADEVYLMVAGLPVPIK
;
A
#
# COMPACT_ATOMS: atom_id res chain seq x y z
N MET A 1 28.55 7.40 -0.37
CA MET A 1 27.16 6.92 -0.49
C MET A 1 26.26 8.12 -0.28
N ALA A 2 25.47 8.52 -1.28
CA ALA A 2 24.59 9.68 -1.14
C ALA A 2 23.53 9.37 -0.07
N SER A 3 23.39 10.27 0.91
CA SER A 3 22.33 10.22 1.90
C SER A 3 20.97 10.20 1.18
N ARG A 4 20.16 9.18 1.44
CA ARG A 4 18.78 9.11 0.93
C ARG A 4 17.97 10.22 1.60
N ASN A 5 17.48 11.18 0.82
CA ASN A 5 16.63 12.27 1.34
C ASN A 5 15.15 11.85 1.47
N ALA A 6 14.74 10.80 0.77
CA ALA A 6 13.39 10.24 0.83
C ALA A 6 13.26 9.27 2.02
N LYS A 7 12.26 9.49 2.87
CA LYS A 7 11.93 8.63 4.02
C LYS A 7 10.70 7.78 3.70
N MET A 8 10.79 6.48 3.88
CA MET A 8 9.68 5.55 3.73
C MET A 8 9.27 4.93 5.06
N THR A 9 8.01 5.08 5.42
CA THR A 9 7.37 4.39 6.54
C THR A 9 6.43 3.32 5.99
N LEU A 10 6.59 2.08 6.44
CA LEU A 10 5.65 0.98 6.16
C LEU A 10 4.78 0.71 7.39
N ILE A 11 3.47 0.60 7.19
CA ILE A 11 2.48 0.34 8.24
C ILE A 11 1.79 -0.99 7.92
N LEU A 12 2.03 -1.98 8.77
CA LEU A 12 1.47 -3.33 8.71
C LEU A 12 0.40 -3.53 9.79
N GLY A 13 -0.37 -4.62 9.69
CA GLY A 13 -1.32 -5.03 10.72
C GLY A 13 -2.62 -5.62 10.19
N GLY A 14 -3.41 -6.24 11.06
CA GLY A 14 -4.65 -6.91 10.70
C GLY A 14 -5.76 -5.98 10.21
N ALA A 15 -6.85 -6.56 9.69
CA ALA A 15 -8.05 -5.79 9.34
C ALA A 15 -8.57 -5.01 10.56
N ARG A 16 -9.00 -3.76 10.34
CA ARG A 16 -9.53 -2.85 11.38
C ARG A 16 -8.56 -2.58 12.55
N SER A 17 -7.25 -2.75 12.37
CA SER A 17 -6.26 -2.47 13.42
C SER A 17 -5.88 -0.98 13.59
N GLY A 18 -6.49 -0.07 12.81
CA GLY A 18 -6.22 1.37 12.88
C GLY A 18 -5.16 1.91 11.91
N LYS A 19 -4.67 1.09 10.97
CA LYS A 19 -3.61 1.48 10.01
C LYS A 19 -3.91 2.76 9.23
N SER A 20 -5.06 2.84 8.59
CA SER A 20 -5.41 4.00 7.75
C SER A 20 -5.49 5.29 8.57
N HIS A 21 -6.01 5.22 9.80
CA HIS A 21 -6.03 6.37 10.71
C HIS A 21 -4.61 6.81 11.08
N PHE A 22 -3.75 5.87 11.48
CA PHE A 22 -2.37 6.18 11.81
C PHE A 22 -1.59 6.73 10.61
N ALA A 23 -1.80 6.18 9.41
CA ALA A 23 -1.20 6.69 8.18
C ALA A 23 -1.63 8.13 7.88
N GLN A 24 -2.91 8.45 8.11
CA GLN A 24 -3.43 9.81 7.94
C GLN A 24 -2.83 10.77 8.97
N GLU A 25 -2.74 10.37 10.24
CA GLU A 25 -2.12 11.18 11.29
C GLU A 25 -0.66 11.50 10.97
N LEU A 26 0.11 10.51 10.52
CA LEU A 26 1.49 10.70 10.05
C LEU A 26 1.54 11.63 8.84
N GLY A 27 0.62 11.48 7.88
CA GLY A 27 0.50 12.34 6.70
C GLY A 27 0.24 13.81 7.06
N SER A 28 -0.64 14.06 8.02
CA SER A 28 -0.97 15.42 8.48
C SER A 28 0.21 16.11 9.17
N LYS A 29 1.10 15.34 9.78
CA LYS A 29 2.34 15.81 10.43
C LYS A 29 3.54 15.83 9.46
N SER A 30 3.35 15.45 8.20
CA SER A 30 4.41 15.36 7.20
C SER A 30 4.44 16.58 6.27
N PRO A 31 5.54 16.78 5.50
CA PRO A 31 5.65 17.87 4.55
C PRO A 31 4.49 17.90 3.55
N GLN A 32 3.94 19.08 3.31
CA GLN A 32 2.84 19.32 2.38
C GLN A 32 3.39 19.78 1.03
N PRO A 33 2.66 19.59 -0.09
CA PRO A 33 1.35 18.92 -0.22
C PRO A 33 1.41 17.40 -0.08
N VAL A 34 0.30 16.79 0.34
CA VAL A 34 0.11 15.33 0.39
C VAL A 34 -0.65 14.84 -0.83
N LEU A 35 -0.13 13.78 -1.47
CA LEU A 35 -0.84 12.95 -2.43
C LEU A 35 -1.30 11.65 -1.76
N PHE A 36 -2.60 11.42 -1.69
CA PHE A 36 -3.17 10.15 -1.26
C PHE A 36 -3.46 9.26 -2.46
N VAL A 37 -2.93 8.04 -2.46
CA VAL A 37 -3.08 7.06 -3.53
C VAL A 37 -3.98 5.94 -3.07
N ALA A 38 -5.19 5.89 -3.63
CA ALA A 38 -6.18 4.88 -3.35
C ALA A 38 -6.07 3.74 -4.38
N THR A 39 -5.77 2.54 -3.90
CA THR A 39 -5.71 1.33 -4.73
C THR A 39 -7.01 0.54 -4.72
N ALA A 40 -7.98 0.94 -3.89
CA ALA A 40 -9.29 0.30 -3.84
C ALA A 40 -10.10 0.60 -5.09
N GLU A 41 -10.68 -0.44 -5.70
CA GLU A 41 -11.74 -0.30 -6.70
C GLU A 41 -13.09 -0.59 -6.05
N ALA A 42 -14.13 0.14 -6.46
CA ALA A 42 -15.49 -0.08 -5.97
C ALA A 42 -16.10 -1.34 -6.61
N GLY A 43 -15.81 -2.53 -6.07
CA GLY A 43 -16.33 -3.81 -6.57
C GLY A 43 -17.78 -4.11 -6.16
N ASP A 44 -18.20 -3.66 -4.98
CA ASP A 44 -19.55 -3.81 -4.45
C ASP A 44 -20.01 -2.57 -3.66
N GLU A 45 -21.28 -2.56 -3.25
CA GLU A 45 -21.89 -1.42 -2.54
C GLU A 45 -21.29 -1.19 -1.14
N GLU A 46 -20.87 -2.26 -0.45
CA GLU A 46 -20.20 -2.14 0.85
C GLU A 46 -18.84 -1.45 0.68
N MET A 47 -18.08 -1.84 -0.33
CA MET A 47 -16.79 -1.26 -0.69
C MET A 47 -16.94 0.19 -1.14
N ARG A 48 -18.00 0.53 -1.89
CA ARG A 48 -18.34 1.92 -2.23
C ARG A 48 -18.57 2.77 -0.98
N GLN A 49 -19.41 2.32 -0.07
CA GLN A 49 -19.69 3.05 1.17
C GLN A 49 -18.43 3.23 2.02
N ARG A 50 -17.57 2.22 2.08
CA ARG A 50 -16.26 2.30 2.76
C ARG A 50 -15.33 3.31 2.08
N ILE A 51 -15.24 3.30 0.75
CA ILE A 51 -14.44 4.27 -0.02
C ILE A 51 -14.94 5.69 0.26
N GLU A 52 -16.25 5.92 0.24
CA GLU A 52 -16.84 7.24 0.51
C GLU A 52 -16.60 7.72 1.94
N ALA A 53 -16.74 6.83 2.94
CA ALA A 53 -16.39 7.16 4.32
C ALA A 53 -14.91 7.54 4.46
N HIS A 54 -14.01 6.79 3.79
CA HIS A 54 -12.58 7.11 3.77
C HIS A 54 -12.26 8.39 2.99
N LYS A 55 -13.00 8.73 1.93
CA LYS A 55 -12.89 10.01 1.22
C LYS A 55 -13.23 11.17 2.16
N LYS A 56 -14.33 11.06 2.92
CA LYS A 56 -14.79 12.10 3.86
C LYS A 56 -13.87 12.29 5.07
N ALA A 57 -13.20 11.24 5.53
CA ALA A 57 -12.29 11.31 6.67
C ALA A 57 -10.96 12.01 6.35
N ARG A 58 -10.59 12.12 5.07
CA ARG A 58 -9.33 12.74 4.65
C ARG A 58 -9.40 14.27 4.71
N PRO A 59 -8.29 14.96 5.03
CA PRO A 59 -8.21 16.41 4.88
C PRO A 59 -8.55 16.84 3.46
N ALA A 60 -9.43 17.83 3.30
CA ALA A 60 -9.85 18.35 1.99
C ALA A 60 -8.70 18.97 1.19
N THR A 61 -7.59 19.29 1.84
CA THR A 61 -6.36 19.82 1.20
C THR A 61 -5.55 18.75 0.48
N TRP A 62 -5.85 17.46 0.68
CA TRP A 62 -5.10 16.37 0.06
C TRP A 62 -5.65 16.06 -1.32
N ARG A 63 -4.75 15.95 -2.30
CA ARG A 63 -5.09 15.39 -3.61
C ARG A 63 -5.23 13.89 -3.49
N THR A 64 -6.22 13.33 -4.18
CA THR A 64 -6.42 11.88 -4.28
C THR A 64 -6.12 11.42 -5.70
N LEU A 65 -5.30 10.39 -5.82
CA LEU A 65 -5.04 9.63 -7.03
C LEU A 65 -5.67 8.24 -6.89
N GLU A 66 -6.61 7.89 -7.77
CA GLU A 66 -7.17 6.55 -7.86
C GLU A 66 -6.36 5.73 -8.89
N ALA A 67 -5.70 4.67 -8.42
CA ALA A 67 -4.84 3.82 -9.23
C ALA A 67 -4.88 2.38 -8.73
N ALA A 68 -5.64 1.53 -9.43
CA ALA A 68 -5.80 0.13 -9.07
C ALA A 68 -4.54 -0.71 -9.31
N THR A 69 -3.82 -0.42 -10.39
CA THR A 69 -2.51 -0.98 -10.77
C THR A 69 -1.64 0.10 -11.41
N GLN A 70 -0.40 -0.24 -11.77
CA GLN A 70 0.63 0.67 -12.30
C GLN A 70 0.88 1.85 -11.37
N VAL A 71 0.86 1.58 -10.07
CA VAL A 71 0.77 2.64 -9.05
C VAL A 71 2.03 3.49 -9.08
N GLY A 72 3.21 2.87 -9.22
CA GLY A 72 4.49 3.58 -9.31
C GLY A 72 4.52 4.56 -10.48
N LYS A 73 4.14 4.08 -11.67
CA LYS A 73 4.04 4.90 -12.89
C LYS A 73 3.05 6.06 -12.75
N ARG A 74 1.86 5.80 -12.19
CA ARG A 74 0.82 6.83 -11.99
C ARG A 74 1.29 7.92 -11.01
N ILE A 75 2.01 7.55 -9.95
CA ILE A 75 2.61 8.52 -9.02
C ILE A 75 3.60 9.43 -9.76
N ILE A 76 4.53 8.89 -10.56
CA ILE A 76 5.50 9.70 -11.32
C ILE A 76 4.79 10.73 -12.21
N GLN A 77 3.71 10.31 -12.86
CA GLN A 77 2.96 11.16 -13.80
C GLN A 77 2.14 12.25 -13.11
N GLU A 78 1.61 11.97 -11.91
CA GLU A 78 0.57 12.79 -11.30
C GLU A 78 0.95 13.42 -9.95
N MET A 79 2.15 13.15 -9.42
CA MET A 79 2.55 13.64 -8.10
C MET A 79 2.73 15.16 -8.04
N GLY A 80 3.12 15.80 -9.14
CA GLY A 80 3.39 17.24 -9.18
C GLY A 80 4.34 17.68 -8.07
N GLU A 81 3.90 18.64 -7.25
CA GLU A 81 4.68 19.22 -6.15
C GLU A 81 4.53 18.47 -4.81
N ALA A 82 3.87 17.31 -4.79
CA ALA A 82 3.63 16.57 -3.56
C ALA A 82 4.95 16.20 -2.86
N GLN A 83 5.07 16.57 -1.59
CA GLN A 83 6.23 16.25 -0.75
C GLN A 83 6.01 15.01 0.12
N THR A 84 4.76 14.55 0.23
CA THR A 84 4.39 13.31 0.90
C THR A 84 3.42 12.51 0.04
N VAL A 85 3.65 11.21 -0.08
CA VAL A 85 2.80 10.25 -0.78
C VAL A 85 2.32 9.19 0.22
N ILE A 86 1.01 8.98 0.28
CA ILE A 86 0.39 7.94 1.13
C ILE A 86 -0.25 6.91 0.21
N ILE A 87 0.07 5.63 0.36
CA ILE A 87 -0.50 4.53 -0.43
C ILE A 87 -1.34 3.64 0.50
N ASP A 88 -2.65 3.56 0.26
CA ASP A 88 -3.58 2.73 1.01
C ASP A 88 -4.47 1.94 0.02
N CYS A 89 -4.22 0.64 -0.20
CA CYS A 89 -3.15 -0.19 0.37
C CYS A 89 -2.57 -1.22 -0.61
N ILE A 90 -1.40 -1.75 -0.27
CA ILE A 90 -0.72 -2.81 -1.01
C ILE A 90 -1.58 -4.07 -1.11
N THR A 91 -2.37 -4.38 -0.08
CA THR A 91 -3.29 -5.52 -0.06
C THR A 91 -4.28 -5.50 -1.22
N LEU A 92 -4.86 -4.35 -1.52
CA LEU A 92 -5.78 -4.19 -2.65
C LEU A 92 -5.04 -4.14 -3.98
N LEU A 93 -3.85 -3.53 -4.03
CA LEU A 93 -3.02 -3.56 -5.23
C LEU A 93 -2.72 -5.01 -5.66
N VAL A 94 -2.27 -5.86 -4.73
CA VAL A 94 -2.04 -7.29 -5.01
C VAL A 94 -3.32 -7.96 -5.49
N ASN A 95 -4.47 -7.70 -4.86
CA ASN A 95 -5.75 -8.25 -5.29
C ASN A 95 -6.14 -7.81 -6.72
N ASN A 96 -5.90 -6.54 -7.06
CA ASN A 96 -6.21 -6.02 -8.40
C ASN A 96 -5.33 -6.65 -9.47
N VAL A 97 -4.06 -6.96 -9.16
CA VAL A 97 -3.19 -7.72 -10.06
C VAL A 97 -3.76 -9.12 -10.29
N PHE A 98 -4.23 -9.81 -9.24
CA PHE A 98 -4.91 -11.11 -9.43
C PHE A 98 -6.14 -10.99 -10.33
N ALA A 99 -6.97 -9.96 -10.14
CA ALA A 99 -8.18 -9.76 -10.93
C ALA A 99 -7.92 -9.51 -12.43
N GLN A 100 -6.73 -9.01 -12.80
CA GLN A 100 -6.32 -8.83 -14.20
C GLN A 100 -5.93 -10.15 -14.88
N HIS A 101 -5.69 -11.20 -14.11
CA HIS A 101 -5.33 -12.52 -14.60
C HIS A 101 -6.57 -13.41 -14.50
N GLY A 102 -7.15 -13.77 -15.64
CA GLY A 102 -8.36 -14.59 -15.71
C GLY A 102 -8.15 -16.03 -15.22
N GLU A 103 -9.22 -16.84 -15.27
CA GLU A 103 -9.16 -18.25 -14.89
C GLU A 103 -8.84 -19.15 -16.10
N PRO A 104 -8.00 -20.21 -15.94
CA PRO A 104 -7.29 -20.59 -14.71
C PRO A 104 -6.08 -19.69 -14.42
N LEU A 105 -5.82 -19.46 -13.13
CA LEU A 105 -4.69 -18.64 -12.69
C LEU A 105 -3.34 -19.35 -12.96
N ASP A 106 -2.42 -18.65 -13.61
CA ASP A 106 -1.00 -19.04 -13.68
C ASP A 106 -0.23 -18.38 -12.54
N ALA A 107 0.19 -19.20 -11.56
CA ALA A 107 0.87 -18.72 -10.37
C ALA A 107 2.20 -18.02 -10.67
N SER A 108 2.95 -18.47 -11.69
CA SER A 108 4.24 -17.87 -12.05
C SER A 108 4.03 -16.50 -12.68
N LEU A 109 3.04 -16.38 -13.57
CA LEU A 109 2.71 -15.12 -14.22
C LEU A 109 2.24 -14.08 -13.19
N ILE A 110 1.37 -14.48 -12.26
CA ILE A 110 0.86 -13.60 -11.20
C ILE A 110 1.99 -13.18 -10.25
N GLU A 111 2.87 -14.11 -9.85
CA GLU A 111 4.03 -13.76 -9.03
C GLU A 111 4.90 -12.71 -9.72
N GLN A 112 5.21 -12.90 -11.00
CA GLN A 112 5.99 -11.92 -11.76
C GLN A 112 5.29 -10.55 -11.82
N ALA A 113 3.99 -10.52 -12.08
CA ALA A 113 3.22 -9.27 -12.15
C ALA A 113 3.16 -8.54 -10.80
N VAL A 114 2.89 -9.27 -9.71
CA VAL A 114 2.88 -8.69 -8.35
C VAL A 114 4.25 -8.16 -7.98
N MET A 115 5.31 -8.95 -8.19
CA MET A 115 6.66 -8.53 -7.82
C MET A 115 7.17 -7.37 -8.69
N ALA A 116 6.72 -7.25 -9.94
CA ALA A 116 6.99 -6.09 -10.78
C ALA A 116 6.35 -4.81 -10.21
N GLU A 117 5.04 -4.83 -9.90
CA GLU A 117 4.35 -3.67 -9.29
C GLU A 117 5.01 -3.21 -7.98
N ILE A 118 5.35 -4.16 -7.11
CA ILE A 118 5.97 -3.85 -5.82
C ILE A 118 7.42 -3.37 -6.00
N GLY A 119 8.15 -3.95 -6.96
CA GLY A 119 9.50 -3.53 -7.31
C GLY A 119 9.56 -2.11 -7.88
N GLU A 120 8.57 -1.72 -8.69
CA GLU A 120 8.42 -0.35 -9.17
C GLU A 120 8.19 0.62 -8.00
N LEU A 121 7.28 0.30 -7.07
CA LEU A 121 7.03 1.12 -5.88
C LEU A 121 8.28 1.26 -5.00
N ALA A 122 9.00 0.17 -4.76
CA ALA A 122 10.24 0.19 -3.99
C ALA A 122 11.32 1.04 -4.66
N SER A 123 11.44 0.95 -5.99
CA SER A 123 12.38 1.74 -6.77
C SER A 123 12.02 3.23 -6.77
N LEU A 124 10.72 3.54 -6.83
CA LEU A 124 10.19 4.90 -6.85
C LEU A 124 10.65 5.72 -5.63
N VAL A 125 10.65 5.10 -4.44
CA VAL A 125 11.09 5.77 -3.20
C VAL A 125 12.53 6.28 -3.31
N ASN A 126 13.38 5.63 -4.13
CA ASN A 126 14.76 6.05 -4.34
C ASN A 126 14.92 7.09 -5.47
N GLN A 127 13.91 7.23 -6.33
CA GLN A 127 13.93 8.15 -7.47
C GLN A 127 13.29 9.50 -7.14
N VAL A 128 12.37 9.52 -6.19
CA VAL A 128 11.55 10.69 -5.87
C VAL A 128 11.91 11.22 -4.49
N ASN A 129 12.22 12.52 -4.41
CA ASN A 129 12.47 13.20 -3.14
C ASN A 129 11.16 13.58 -2.44
N ALA A 130 10.44 12.57 -1.95
CA ALA A 130 9.22 12.74 -1.15
C ALA A 130 9.23 11.75 0.02
N ARG A 131 8.43 12.05 1.05
CA ARG A 131 8.13 11.09 2.11
C ARG A 131 7.10 10.08 1.59
N PHE A 132 7.33 8.79 1.83
CA PHE A 132 6.38 7.73 1.50
C PHE A 132 5.80 7.11 2.77
N ILE A 133 4.48 6.95 2.81
CA ILE A 133 3.77 6.22 3.86
C ILE A 133 2.95 5.13 3.18
N ILE A 134 3.32 3.87 3.37
CA ILE A 134 2.71 2.74 2.68
C ILE A 134 1.95 1.88 3.69
N VAL A 135 0.69 1.57 3.39
CA VAL A 135 -0.16 0.71 4.22
C VAL A 135 -0.32 -0.66 3.58
N SER A 136 -0.18 -1.72 4.37
CA SER A 136 -0.49 -3.09 3.96
C SER A 136 -1.09 -3.89 5.12
N ASN A 137 -1.89 -4.90 4.81
CA ASN A 137 -2.35 -5.87 5.79
C ASN A 137 -1.27 -6.92 6.07
N GLU A 138 -1.22 -7.37 7.31
CA GLU A 138 -0.58 -8.64 7.68
C GLU A 138 -1.66 -9.73 7.72
N VAL A 139 -1.47 -10.78 6.91
CA VAL A 139 -2.43 -11.87 6.70
C VAL A 139 -1.85 -13.26 6.97
N GLY A 140 -0.54 -13.35 7.27
CA GLY A 140 0.20 -14.60 7.46
C GLY A 140 0.17 -15.15 8.89
N LEU A 141 -0.44 -14.44 9.85
CA LEU A 141 -0.51 -14.85 11.26
C LEU A 141 -1.70 -15.78 11.59
N GLY A 142 -2.35 -16.33 10.57
CA GLY A 142 -3.49 -17.24 10.69
C GLY A 142 -3.19 -18.67 10.22
N ILE A 143 -4.26 -19.46 10.05
CA ILE A 143 -4.18 -20.82 9.52
C ILE A 143 -3.87 -20.78 8.01
N VAL A 144 -3.28 -21.86 7.48
CA VAL A 144 -3.11 -22.05 6.04
C VAL A 144 -4.46 -22.13 5.33
N PRO A 145 -4.76 -21.27 4.33
CA PRO A 145 -6.01 -21.34 3.58
C PRO A 145 -6.21 -22.70 2.89
N ALA A 146 -7.46 -23.12 2.77
CA ALA A 146 -7.83 -24.40 2.17
C ALA A 146 -7.72 -24.39 0.63
N ASP A 147 -8.00 -23.26 -0.01
CA ASP A 147 -7.92 -23.07 -1.45
C ASP A 147 -6.54 -22.58 -1.91
N GLY A 148 -6.16 -22.95 -3.14
CA GLY A 148 -4.85 -22.62 -3.70
C GLY A 148 -4.65 -21.13 -3.97
N VAL A 149 -5.71 -20.43 -4.37
CA VAL A 149 -5.67 -19.00 -4.71
C VAL A 149 -5.37 -18.16 -3.48
N SER A 150 -6.07 -18.40 -2.38
CA SER A 150 -5.84 -17.70 -1.11
C SER A 150 -4.47 -18.00 -0.52
N ARG A 151 -3.95 -19.23 -0.68
CA ARG A 151 -2.56 -19.54 -0.31
C ARG A 151 -1.57 -18.71 -1.12
N LEU A 152 -1.72 -18.70 -2.45
CA LEU A 152 -0.85 -17.91 -3.33
C LEU A 152 -0.92 -16.41 -3.00
N TYR A 153 -2.13 -15.86 -2.81
CA TYR A 153 -2.33 -14.47 -2.43
C TYR A 153 -1.62 -14.12 -1.12
N ARG A 154 -1.83 -14.93 -0.07
CA ARG A 154 -1.18 -14.76 1.23
C ARG A 154 0.35 -14.76 1.10
N ASP A 155 0.89 -15.72 0.36
CA ASP A 155 2.34 -15.89 0.21
C ASP A 155 2.96 -14.73 -0.60
N LEU A 156 2.29 -14.28 -1.67
CA LEU A 156 2.74 -13.12 -2.46
C LEU A 156 2.62 -11.80 -1.69
N LEU A 157 1.55 -11.58 -0.93
CA LEU A 157 1.45 -10.40 -0.07
C LEU A 157 2.54 -10.39 1.02
N GLY A 158 2.89 -11.55 1.55
CA GLY A 158 4.04 -11.71 2.46
C GLY A 158 5.38 -11.34 1.80
N LYS A 159 5.63 -11.81 0.57
CA LYS A 159 6.82 -11.42 -0.21
C LYS A 159 6.85 -9.91 -0.50
N ALA A 160 5.71 -9.34 -0.88
CA ALA A 160 5.57 -7.90 -1.13
C ALA A 160 5.87 -7.07 0.13
N ASN A 161 5.29 -7.45 1.27
CA ASN A 161 5.54 -6.79 2.56
C ASN A 161 7.02 -6.85 2.95
N GLN A 162 7.69 -8.00 2.75
CA GLN A 162 9.13 -8.15 3.03
C GLN A 162 9.97 -7.23 2.16
N LEU A 163 9.71 -7.16 0.86
CA LEU A 163 10.44 -6.29 -0.06
C LEU A 163 10.31 -4.82 0.34
N LEU A 164 9.10 -4.38 0.67
CA LEU A 164 8.85 -3.01 1.14
C LEU A 164 9.51 -2.75 2.51
N ALA A 165 9.45 -3.68 3.45
CA ALA A 165 10.07 -3.55 4.77
C ALA A 165 11.60 -3.44 4.71
N GLN A 166 12.24 -4.12 3.75
CA GLN A 166 13.67 -3.99 3.52
C GLN A 166 14.05 -2.56 3.10
N GLN A 167 13.21 -1.92 2.29
CA GLN A 167 13.43 -0.56 1.77
C GLN A 167 12.92 0.55 2.71
N ALA A 168 12.03 0.23 3.65
CA ALA A 168 11.48 1.19 4.60
C ALA A 168 12.53 1.64 5.62
N ASP A 169 12.49 2.91 6.01
CA ASP A 169 13.31 3.43 7.11
C ASP A 169 12.66 3.16 8.46
N GLU A 170 11.32 3.11 8.50
CA GLU A 170 10.53 2.76 9.67
C GLU A 170 9.46 1.73 9.32
N VAL A 171 9.22 0.77 10.20
CA VAL A 171 8.13 -0.20 10.04
C VAL A 171 7.33 -0.28 11.33
N TYR A 172 6.01 -0.13 11.22
CA TYR A 172 5.08 -0.25 12.33
C TYR A 172 4.15 -1.44 12.12
N LEU A 173 3.92 -2.21 13.19
CA LEU A 173 2.82 -3.16 13.29
C LEU A 173 1.69 -2.53 14.10
N MET A 174 0.52 -2.35 13.49
CA MET A 174 -0.65 -1.80 14.16
C MET A 174 -1.45 -2.90 14.86
N VAL A 175 -1.65 -2.75 16.17
CA VAL A 175 -2.43 -3.66 17.02
C VAL A 175 -3.43 -2.86 17.84
N ALA A 176 -4.73 -3.12 17.64
CA ALA A 176 -5.82 -2.43 18.37
C ALA A 176 -5.71 -0.88 18.36
N GLY A 177 -5.27 -0.30 17.25
CA GLY A 177 -5.07 1.15 17.11
C GLY A 177 -3.72 1.66 17.61
N LEU A 178 -2.88 0.81 18.20
CA LEU A 178 -1.57 1.17 18.74
C LEU A 178 -0.45 0.84 17.75
N PRO A 179 0.44 1.79 17.43
CA PRO A 179 1.62 1.53 16.61
C PRO A 179 2.71 0.85 17.43
N VAL A 180 3.16 -0.33 16.99
CA VAL A 180 4.33 -1.02 17.55
C VAL A 180 5.49 -0.89 16.55
N PRO A 181 6.55 -0.10 16.84
CA PRO A 181 7.70 -0.02 15.95
C PRO A 181 8.44 -1.36 15.93
N ILE A 182 8.71 -1.88 14.74
CA ILE A 182 9.46 -3.13 14.50
C ILE A 182 10.70 -2.91 13.61
N LYS A 183 10.89 -1.69 13.12
CA LYS A 183 12.11 -1.16 12.49
C LYS A 183 12.15 0.35 12.67
#